data_AF-A0A662RJD7-F1
#
_entry.id   AF-A0A662RJD7-F1
#
_cell.length_a   1.000
_cell.length_b   1.000
_cell.length_c   1.000
_cell.angle_alpha   90.00
_cell.angle_beta   90.00
_cell.angle_gamma   90.00
#
_symmetry.space_group_name_H-M   'P 1'
#
loop_
_entity.id
_entity.type
_entity.pdbx_description
1 polymer ?
#
loop_
_entity_poly.entity_id
_entity_poly.type
_entity_poly.pdbx_seq_one_letter_code
_entity_poly.pdbx_strand_id
1 'polypeptide(L)'
;MDNIEMAKSYMRQAEERLKHAKEAISDGNYAYVTRQSQEAVELALKASLRIVGIEPPKFHDVGPILRRNSGSFPEWFRAEINKMASISRILRREREPSMYGDEELALPPDELYTFEDAKTAFDGCAFIFNNCKKLLDEADVEGKRQEAKG
;
A
#
# COMPACT_ATOMS: atom_id res chain seq x y z
N MET A 1 1.75 15.93 -15.58
CA MET A 1 1.83 14.45 -15.57
C MET A 1 0.42 13.96 -15.30
N ASP A 2 -0.08 13.03 -16.10
CA ASP A 2 -1.43 12.51 -15.93
C ASP A 2 -1.57 11.73 -14.60
N ASN A 3 -2.75 11.81 -13.97
CA ASN A 3 -3.03 11.16 -12.69
C ASN A 3 -2.91 9.64 -12.78
N ILE A 4 -3.33 9.05 -13.91
CA ILE A 4 -3.22 7.62 -14.16
C ILE A 4 -1.75 7.20 -14.34
N GLU A 5 -0.95 7.96 -15.08
CA GLU A 5 0.48 7.68 -15.22
C GLU A 5 1.24 7.75 -13.88
N MET A 6 0.89 8.69 -13.02
CA MET A 6 1.41 8.75 -11.66
C MET A 6 0.96 7.57 -10.81
N ALA A 7 -0.32 7.15 -10.92
CA ALA A 7 -0.83 5.97 -10.23
C ALA A 7 -0.09 4.69 -10.66
N LYS A 8 0.14 4.51 -11.97
CA LYS A 8 0.94 3.40 -12.51
C LYS A 8 2.36 3.39 -11.96
N SER A 9 2.99 4.56 -11.89
CA SER A 9 4.33 4.70 -11.30
C SER A 9 4.36 4.25 -9.84
N TYR A 10 3.39 4.69 -9.03
CA TYR A 10 3.28 4.27 -7.63
C TYR A 10 3.01 2.78 -7.48
N MET A 11 2.14 2.21 -8.33
CA MET A 11 1.87 0.76 -8.31
C MET A 11 3.10 -0.08 -8.67
N ARG A 12 3.91 0.34 -9.66
CA ARG A 12 5.19 -0.32 -9.96
C ARG A 12 6.15 -0.28 -8.76
N GLN A 13 6.25 0.88 -8.11
CA GLN A 13 7.09 1.05 -6.93
C GLN A 13 6.59 0.23 -5.72
N ALA A 14 5.28 0.03 -5.59
CA ALA A 14 4.70 -0.85 -4.58
C ALA A 14 4.95 -2.34 -4.89
N GLU A 15 4.89 -2.73 -6.16
CA GLU A 15 5.13 -4.11 -6.62
C GLU A 15 6.56 -4.56 -6.32
N GLU A 16 7.56 -3.73 -6.62
CA GLU A 16 8.98 -4.03 -6.33
C GLU A 16 9.22 -4.23 -4.83
N ARG A 17 8.61 -3.39 -3.98
CA ARG A 17 8.70 -3.53 -2.53
C ARG A 17 8.04 -4.80 -2.02
N LEU A 18 6.86 -5.14 -2.54
CA LEU A 18 6.17 -6.38 -2.19
C LEU A 18 7.00 -7.61 -2.59
N LYS A 19 7.66 -7.58 -3.75
CA LYS A 19 8.56 -8.64 -4.21
C LYS A 19 9.74 -8.81 -3.23
N HIS A 20 10.43 -7.73 -2.88
CA HIS A 20 11.56 -7.79 -1.95
C HIS A 20 11.14 -8.14 -0.52
N ALA A 21 9.95 -7.72 -0.08
CA ALA A 21 9.38 -8.17 1.18
C ALA A 21 9.19 -9.69 1.19
N LYS A 22 8.73 -10.29 0.08
CA LYS A 22 8.56 -11.74 -0.03
C LYS A 22 9.89 -12.50 0.07
N GLU A 23 10.93 -11.99 -0.59
CA GLU A 23 12.29 -12.54 -0.53
C GLU A 23 12.82 -12.47 0.92
N ALA A 24 12.76 -11.29 1.53
CA ALA A 24 13.25 -11.02 2.88
C ALA A 24 12.57 -11.83 4.00
N ILE A 25 11.31 -12.25 3.82
CA ILE A 25 10.65 -13.19 4.76
C ILE A 25 11.45 -14.48 4.87
N SER A 26 11.94 -15.00 3.74
CA SER A 26 12.66 -16.28 3.70
C SER A 26 14.06 -16.16 4.29
N ASP A 27 14.64 -14.96 4.19
CA ASP A 27 15.97 -14.63 4.72
C ASP A 27 15.96 -14.23 6.20
N GLY A 28 14.78 -14.18 6.83
CA GLY A 28 14.63 -13.81 8.25
C GLY A 28 14.72 -12.31 8.55
N ASN A 29 14.72 -11.44 7.53
CA ASN A 29 14.86 -10.00 7.73
C ASN A 29 13.49 -9.33 7.99
N TYR A 30 12.90 -9.64 9.14
CA TYR A 30 11.52 -9.31 9.48
C TYR A 30 11.24 -7.80 9.59
N ALA A 31 12.19 -7.02 10.12
CA ALA A 31 12.08 -5.56 10.14
C ALA A 31 11.99 -4.98 8.71
N TYR A 32 12.82 -5.48 7.81
CA TYR A 32 12.78 -5.04 6.41
C TYR A 32 11.48 -5.44 5.72
N VAL A 33 10.94 -6.63 5.97
CA VAL A 33 9.62 -7.05 5.46
C VAL A 33 8.53 -6.06 5.90
N THR A 34 8.49 -5.72 7.19
CA THR A 34 7.52 -4.77 7.75
C THR A 34 7.65 -3.40 7.11
N ARG A 35 8.88 -2.91 6.95
CA ARG A 35 9.15 -1.62 6.29
C ARG A 35 8.69 -1.61 4.83
N GLN A 36 9.10 -2.61 4.04
CA GLN A 36 8.74 -2.69 2.63
C GLN A 36 7.22 -2.80 2.46
N SER A 37 6.56 -3.56 3.33
CA SER A 37 5.10 -3.69 3.38
C SER A 37 4.42 -2.35 3.68
N GLN A 38 4.94 -1.57 4.64
CA GLN A 38 4.44 -0.24 4.95
C GLN A 38 4.56 0.72 3.77
N GLU A 39 5.73 0.83 3.16
CA GLU A 39 5.98 1.73 2.03
C GLU A 39 5.14 1.34 0.79
N ALA A 40 5.00 0.04 0.52
CA ALA A 40 4.17 -0.47 -0.57
C ALA A 40 2.68 -0.14 -0.39
N VAL A 41 2.16 -0.31 0.84
CA VAL A 41 0.77 0.06 1.17
C VAL A 41 0.52 1.54 0.97
N GLU A 42 1.43 2.40 1.44
CA GLU A 42 1.30 3.84 1.25
C GLU A 42 1.20 4.20 -0.24
N LEU A 43 2.10 3.67 -1.07
CA LEU A 43 2.13 3.94 -2.50
C LEU A 43 0.87 3.41 -3.21
N ALA A 44 0.45 2.18 -2.91
CA ALA A 44 -0.72 1.55 -3.54
C ALA A 44 -2.03 2.29 -3.22
N LEU A 45 -2.20 2.74 -1.97
CA LEU A 45 -3.39 3.50 -1.59
C LEU A 45 -3.37 4.93 -2.16
N LYS A 46 -2.20 5.57 -2.24
CA LYS A 46 -2.05 6.85 -2.95
C LYS A 46 -2.35 6.72 -4.44
N ALA A 47 -1.93 5.62 -5.07
CA ALA A 47 -2.29 5.31 -6.46
C ALA A 47 -3.80 5.19 -6.63
N SER A 48 -4.47 4.50 -5.71
CA SER A 48 -5.94 4.34 -5.73
C SER A 48 -6.69 5.66 -5.69
N LEU A 49 -6.23 6.63 -4.88
CA LEU A 49 -6.80 7.98 -4.86
C LEU A 49 -6.62 8.68 -6.22
N ARG A 50 -5.42 8.61 -6.80
CA ARG A 50 -5.15 9.20 -8.12
C ARG A 50 -6.01 8.60 -9.23
N ILE A 51 -6.25 7.29 -9.20
CA ILE A 51 -7.10 6.60 -10.19
C ILE A 51 -8.50 7.20 -10.24
N VAL A 52 -9.07 7.56 -9.09
CA VAL A 52 -10.39 8.18 -8.99
C VAL A 52 -10.35 9.71 -9.04
N GLY A 53 -9.23 10.30 -9.46
CA GLY A 53 -9.08 11.74 -9.65
C GLY A 53 -8.86 12.54 -8.36
N ILE A 54 -8.49 11.88 -7.25
CA ILE A 54 -8.24 12.53 -5.95
C ILE A 54 -6.74 12.70 -5.75
N GLU A 55 -6.31 13.95 -5.55
CA GLU A 55 -4.92 14.24 -5.22
C GLU A 55 -4.58 13.73 -3.80
N PRO A 56 -3.61 12.82 -3.63
CA PRO A 56 -3.24 12.33 -2.32
C PRO A 56 -2.55 13.44 -1.49
N PRO A 57 -2.77 13.46 -0.17
CA PRO A 57 -2.14 14.44 0.72
C PRO A 57 -0.64 14.13 0.88
N LYS A 58 0.08 15.08 1.50
CA LYS A 58 1.50 14.90 1.83
C LYS A 58 1.75 13.92 2.99
N PHE A 59 0.77 13.64 3.84
CA PHE A 59 0.93 12.68 4.95
C PHE A 59 0.81 11.22 4.49
N HIS A 60 1.32 10.30 5.31
CA HIS A 60 1.56 8.90 4.94
C HIS A 60 0.32 7.99 5.00
N ASP A 61 -0.53 8.11 6.04
CA ASP A 61 -1.75 7.29 6.14
C ASP A 61 -2.95 7.94 5.44
N VAL A 62 -3.33 7.38 4.29
CA VAL A 62 -4.46 7.87 3.49
C VAL A 62 -5.78 7.13 3.76
N GLY A 63 -5.81 6.22 4.73
CA GLY A 63 -7.01 5.47 5.12
C GLY A 63 -8.27 6.33 5.37
N PRO A 64 -8.18 7.46 6.11
CA PRO A 64 -9.32 8.36 6.31
C PRO A 64 -9.86 8.98 5.01
N ILE A 65 -8.99 9.23 4.03
CA ILE A 65 -9.38 9.84 2.75
C ILE A 65 -10.12 8.84 1.87
N LEU A 66 -9.66 7.58 1.85
CA LEU A 66 -10.38 6.49 1.18
C LEU A 66 -11.82 6.38 1.71
N ARG A 67 -12.02 6.42 3.04
CA ARG A 67 -13.36 6.35 3.63
C ARG A 67 -14.24 7.52 3.23
N ARG A 68 -13.72 8.75 3.32
CA ARG A 68 -14.45 9.98 2.96
C ARG A 68 -14.87 10.00 1.50
N ASN A 69 -14.08 9.41 0.62
CA ASN A 69 -14.32 9.38 -0.83
C ASN A 69 -14.73 7.99 -1.33
N SER A 70 -15.29 7.16 -0.45
CA SER A 70 -15.66 5.77 -0.78
C SER A 70 -16.66 5.66 -1.93
N GLY A 71 -17.47 6.70 -2.16
CA GLY A 71 -18.40 6.79 -3.29
C GLY A 71 -17.75 6.97 -4.66
N SER A 72 -16.47 7.36 -4.73
CA SER A 72 -15.71 7.49 -5.99
C SER A 72 -15.15 6.15 -6.49
N PHE A 73 -15.23 5.09 -5.69
CA PHE A 73 -14.70 3.77 -6.00
C PHE A 73 -15.79 2.80 -6.42
N PRO A 74 -15.46 1.76 -7.23
CA PRO A 74 -16.40 0.68 -7.53
C PRO A 74 -16.80 -0.07 -6.26
N GLU A 75 -18.01 -0.66 -6.28
CA GLU A 75 -18.62 -1.29 -5.10
C GLU A 75 -17.72 -2.34 -4.44
N TRP A 76 -17.05 -3.18 -5.24
CA TRP A 76 -16.16 -4.22 -4.73
C TRP A 76 -14.95 -3.62 -3.98
N PHE A 77 -14.40 -2.50 -4.43
CA PHE A 77 -13.27 -1.85 -3.77
C PHE A 77 -13.74 -1.14 -2.50
N ARG A 78 -14.92 -0.51 -2.57
CA ARG A 78 -15.56 0.15 -1.42
C ARG A 78 -15.79 -0.81 -0.26
N ALA A 79 -16.22 -2.05 -0.54
CA ALA A 79 -16.43 -3.07 0.49
C ALA A 79 -15.16 -3.34 1.32
N GLU A 80 -13.97 -3.22 0.71
CA GLU A 80 -12.69 -3.49 1.34
C GLU A 80 -12.03 -2.27 2.00
N ILE A 81 -12.51 -1.04 1.76
CA ILE A 81 -11.89 0.21 2.24
C ILE A 81 -11.66 0.21 3.75
N ASN A 82 -12.62 -0.27 4.54
CA ASN A 82 -12.49 -0.28 6.01
C ASN A 82 -11.36 -1.20 6.48
N LYS A 83 -11.17 -2.34 5.80
CA LYS A 83 -10.10 -3.29 6.09
C LYS A 83 -8.75 -2.71 5.65
N MET A 84 -8.66 -2.20 4.41
CA MET A 84 -7.45 -1.55 3.89
C MET A 84 -7.00 -0.37 4.77
N ALA A 85 -7.92 0.50 5.17
CA ALA A 85 -7.62 1.64 6.04
C ALA A 85 -7.16 1.21 7.44
N SER A 86 -7.63 0.06 7.95
CA SER A 86 -7.19 -0.45 9.25
C SER A 86 -5.77 -1.03 9.18
N ILE A 87 -5.46 -1.78 8.12
CA ILE A 87 -4.11 -2.31 7.85
C ILE A 87 -3.11 -1.16 7.64
N SER A 88 -3.45 -0.17 6.80
CA SER A 88 -2.63 1.04 6.56
C SER A 88 -2.24 1.74 7.85
N ARG A 89 -3.22 1.96 8.75
CA ARG A 89 -2.99 2.61 10.03
C ARG A 89 -2.07 1.81 10.94
N ILE A 90 -2.19 0.48 10.95
CA ILE A 90 -1.28 -0.40 11.72
C ILE A 90 0.14 -0.26 11.18
N LEU A 91 0.33 -0.49 9.88
CA LEU A 91 1.65 -0.43 9.26
C LEU A 91 2.31 0.95 9.34
N ARG A 92 1.55 2.06 9.29
CA ARG A 92 2.11 3.40 9.47
C ARG A 92 2.80 3.57 10.82
N ARG A 93 2.36 2.88 11.87
CA ARG A 93 3.02 2.95 13.19
C ARG A 93 4.37 2.25 13.18
N GLU A 94 4.52 1.23 12.36
CA GLU A 94 5.76 0.46 12.20
C GLU A 94 6.82 1.17 11.35
N ARG A 95 6.50 2.30 10.72
CA ARG A 95 7.42 3.00 9.78
C ARG A 95 8.77 3.35 10.40
N GLU A 96 8.76 3.93 11.60
CA GLU A 96 10.00 4.35 12.28
C GLU A 96 10.66 3.19 13.03
N PRO A 97 9.92 2.38 13.81
CA PRO A 97 10.52 1.23 14.50
C PRO A 97 11.16 0.20 13.56
N SER A 98 10.55 -0.09 12.41
CA SER A 98 11.14 -1.01 11.40
C SER A 98 12.39 -0.46 10.71
N MET A 99 12.70 0.83 10.87
CA MET A 99 13.89 1.46 10.32
C MET A 99 15.00 1.63 11.36
N TYR A 100 14.64 2.09 12.56
CA TYR A 100 15.61 2.54 13.56
C TYR A 100 15.64 1.69 14.83
N GLY A 101 14.69 0.77 14.99
CA GLY A 101 14.49 0.08 16.25
C GLY A 101 13.76 0.95 17.27
N ASP A 102 13.82 0.54 18.53
CA ASP A 102 13.34 1.32 19.67
C ASP A 102 14.56 2.01 20.30
N GLU A 103 14.75 3.28 19.95
CA GLU A 103 15.89 4.07 20.43
C GLU A 103 15.82 4.34 21.94
N GLU A 104 14.62 4.38 22.55
CA GLU A 104 14.46 4.59 23.99
C GLU A 104 14.90 3.34 24.77
N LEU A 105 14.62 2.16 24.23
CA LEU A 105 15.01 0.87 24.83
C LEU A 105 16.35 0.33 24.31
N ALA A 106 17.01 1.07 23.40
CA ALA A 106 18.23 0.64 22.70
C ALA A 106 18.09 -0.73 22.01
N LEU A 107 16.90 -1.05 21.50
CA LEU A 107 16.63 -2.28 20.76
C LEU A 107 16.78 -2.02 19.25
N PRO A 108 17.63 -2.76 18.55
CA PRO A 108 17.77 -2.62 17.11
C PRO A 108 16.55 -3.23 16.39
N PRO A 109 16.26 -2.81 15.14
CA PRO A 109 15.05 -3.22 14.42
C PRO A 109 14.94 -4.74 14.22
N ASP A 110 16.06 -5.44 14.06
CA ASP A 110 16.13 -6.90 13.89
C ASP A 110 15.71 -7.69 15.14
N GLU A 111 15.65 -7.06 16.32
CA GLU A 111 15.15 -7.67 17.55
C GLU A 111 13.66 -7.37 17.83
N LEU A 112 13.04 -6.45 17.07
CA LEU A 112 11.66 -6.01 17.33
C LEU A 112 10.57 -6.88 16.71
N TYR A 113 10.89 -7.62 15.64
CA TYR A 113 9.88 -8.28 14.80
C TYR A 113 10.09 -9.78 14.76
N THR A 114 9.00 -10.52 14.90
CA THR A 114 8.94 -11.96 14.69
C THR A 114 8.58 -12.30 13.25
N PHE A 115 8.69 -13.59 12.90
CA PHE A 115 8.18 -14.10 11.62
C PHE A 115 6.68 -13.82 11.48
N GLU A 116 5.90 -14.00 12.54
CA GLU A 116 4.46 -13.78 12.56
C GLU A 116 4.09 -12.30 12.32
N ASP A 117 4.87 -11.36 12.88
CA ASP A 117 4.68 -9.93 12.65
C ASP A 117 4.95 -9.57 11.18
N ALA A 118 6.10 -10.00 10.65
CA ALA A 118 6.48 -9.79 9.27
C ALA A 118 5.48 -10.44 8.29
N LYS A 119 5.02 -11.64 8.60
CA LYS A 119 4.02 -12.36 7.79
C LYS A 119 2.68 -11.65 7.79
N THR A 120 2.24 -11.14 8.94
CA THR A 120 1.01 -10.35 9.06
C THR A 120 1.10 -9.05 8.27
N ALA A 121 2.24 -8.35 8.37
CA ALA A 121 2.50 -7.14 7.60
C ALA A 121 2.46 -7.42 6.08
N PHE A 122 3.14 -8.48 5.65
CA PHE A 122 3.19 -8.89 4.26
C PHE A 122 1.82 -9.29 3.70
N ASP A 123 1.06 -10.11 4.42
CA ASP A 123 -0.27 -10.55 3.98
C ASP A 123 -1.23 -9.35 3.84
N GLY A 124 -1.17 -8.41 4.80
CA GLY A 124 -1.93 -7.16 4.75
C GLY A 124 -1.54 -6.30 3.55
N CYS A 125 -0.23 -6.20 3.27
CA CYS A 125 0.29 -5.49 2.11
C CYS A 125 -0.15 -6.14 0.80
N ALA A 126 0.00 -7.46 0.67
CA ALA A 126 -0.40 -8.21 -0.51
C ALA A 126 -1.91 -8.06 -0.78
N PHE A 127 -2.73 -8.11 0.27
CA PHE A 127 -4.17 -7.86 0.16
C PHE A 127 -4.48 -6.47 -0.40
N ILE A 128 -3.86 -5.41 0.14
CA ILE A 128 -4.05 -4.04 -0.36
C ILE A 128 -3.57 -3.91 -1.80
N PHE A 129 -2.34 -4.35 -2.07
CA PHE A 129 -1.73 -4.28 -3.39
C PHE A 129 -2.62 -4.93 -4.46
N ASN A 130 -3.15 -6.13 -4.21
CA ASN A 130 -4.00 -6.84 -5.16
C ASN A 130 -5.32 -6.08 -5.42
N ASN A 131 -5.93 -5.48 -4.41
CA ASN A 131 -7.11 -4.63 -4.59
C ASN A 131 -6.78 -3.39 -5.42
N CYS A 132 -5.67 -2.70 -5.13
CA CYS A 132 -5.25 -1.52 -5.88
C CYS A 132 -4.87 -1.85 -7.33
N LYS A 133 -4.23 -3.00 -7.57
CA LYS A 133 -3.86 -3.49 -8.91
C LYS A 133 -5.11 -3.77 -9.74
N LYS A 134 -6.08 -4.50 -9.17
CA LYS A 134 -7.37 -4.73 -9.83
C LYS A 134 -8.08 -3.42 -10.19
N LEU A 135 -8.04 -2.43 -9.29
CA LEU A 135 -8.64 -1.11 -9.55
C LEU A 135 -7.96 -0.40 -10.73
N LEU A 136 -6.64 -0.46 -10.81
CA LEU A 136 -5.87 0.13 -11.91
C LEU A 136 -6.17 -0.58 -13.24
N ASP A 137 -6.19 -1.92 -13.23
CA ASP A 137 -6.46 -2.72 -14.44
C ASP A 137 -7.86 -2.42 -15.01
N GLU A 138 -8.88 -2.28 -14.15
CA GLU A 138 -10.24 -1.89 -14.58
C GLU A 138 -10.27 -0.47 -15.17
N ALA A 139 -9.54 0.48 -14.56
CA ALA A 139 -9.45 1.85 -15.06
C ALA A 139 -8.74 1.96 -16.42
N ASP A 140 -7.66 1.19 -16.62
CA ASP A 140 -6.93 1.14 -17.90
C ASP A 140 -7.79 0.55 -19.03
N VAL A 141 -8.60 -0.47 -18.74
CA VAL A 141 -9.53 -1.07 -19.72
C VAL A 141 -10.61 -0.06 -20.12
N GLU A 142 -11.17 0.68 -19.17
CA GLU A 142 -12.20 1.69 -19.44
C GLU A 142 -11.65 2.86 -20.25
N GLY A 143 -10.44 3.35 -19.93
CA GLY A 143 -9.77 4.41 -20.69
C GLY A 143 -9.58 4.04 -22.17
N LYS A 144 -9.07 2.83 -22.44
CA LYS A 144 -8.89 2.33 -23.82
C LYS A 144 -10.20 2.19 -24.59
N ARG A 145 -11.30 1.84 -23.92
CA ARG A 145 -12.62 1.75 -24.55
C ARG A 145 -13.18 3.11 -24.95
N GLN A 146 -12.85 4.16 -24.21
CA GLN A 146 -13.28 5.52 -24.50
C GLN A 146 -12.49 6.11 -25.67
N GLU A 147 -11.18 5.87 -25.73
CA GLU A 147 -10.33 6.25 -26.86
C GLU A 147 -10.72 5.57 -28.17
N ALA A 148 -11.10 4.29 -28.13
CA ALA A 148 -11.52 3.54 -29.34
C ALA A 148 -12.89 3.95 -29.89
N LYS A 149 -13.66 4.76 -29.15
CA LYS A 149 -15.00 5.26 -29.55
C LYS A 149 -14.99 6.73 -30.00
N GLY A 150 -13.89 7.45 -29.81
CA GLY A 150 -13.71 8.84 -30.23
C GLY A 150 -13.00 8.94 -31.58
#